data_AF-A0A814VSH3-F1
#
_entry.id   AF-A0A814VSH3-F1
#
_cell.length_a   1.000
_cell.length_b   1.000
_cell.length_c   1.000
_cell.angle_alpha   90.00
_cell.angle_beta   90.00
_cell.angle_gamma   90.00
#
_symmetry.space_group_name_H-M   'P 1'
#
loop_
_entity.id
_entity.type
_entity.pdbx_description
1 polymer ?
#
loop_
_entity_poly.entity_id
_entity_poly.type
_entity_poly.pdbx_seq_one_letter_code
_entity_poly.pdbx_strand_id
1 'polypeptide(L)'
;MAESQKLLEEIVLPDEIQRYRTVYEKAKEANQVTDQNKFSFAYCLVRSKNKNDVRQGLHLLKELYDSTNKDEDKRDYLYYLAVGNARLNEYETAIKFLDAILHVQPGNHQAQNLKDEITRRMTREGYIGAGIAVGAGALLVGGLAAATIALLKK
;
A
#
# COMPACT_ATOMS: atom_id res chain seq x y z
N MET A 1 7.99 -9.40 6.50
CA MET A 1 9.06 -9.08 5.51
C MET A 1 8.71 -9.57 4.11
N ALA A 2 8.60 -10.88 3.84
CA ALA A 2 8.39 -11.39 2.46
C ALA A 2 7.02 -11.03 1.84
N GLU A 3 5.95 -11.00 2.65
CA GLU A 3 4.59 -10.76 2.15
C GLU A 3 4.35 -9.30 1.71
N SER A 4 4.87 -8.32 2.45
CA SER A 4 4.73 -6.89 2.10
C SER A 4 5.49 -6.54 0.82
N GLN A 5 6.70 -7.09 0.65
CA GLN A 5 7.47 -6.98 -0.59
C GLN A 5 6.69 -7.59 -1.75
N LYS A 6 6.18 -8.82 -1.56
CA LYS A 6 5.36 -9.50 -2.55
C LYS A 6 4.15 -8.66 -2.95
N LEU A 7 3.38 -8.06 -2.04
CA LEU A 7 2.22 -7.24 -2.41
C LEU A 7 2.57 -6.02 -3.26
N LEU A 8 3.75 -5.45 -3.06
CA LEU A 8 4.20 -4.27 -3.78
C LEU A 8 4.91 -4.60 -5.11
N GLU A 9 5.49 -5.80 -5.25
CA GLU A 9 6.21 -6.28 -6.45
C GLU A 9 5.40 -7.21 -7.35
N GLU A 10 4.55 -8.05 -6.76
CA GLU A 10 3.75 -9.04 -7.46
C GLU A 10 2.70 -8.35 -8.31
N ILE A 11 2.58 -8.85 -9.54
CA ILE A 11 1.68 -8.31 -10.53
C ILE A 11 0.64 -9.38 -10.81
N VAL A 12 -0.61 -9.03 -10.57
CA VAL A 12 -1.76 -9.86 -10.95
C VAL A 12 -1.84 -9.92 -12.47
N LEU A 13 -2.00 -11.14 -13.01
CA LEU A 13 -2.09 -11.35 -14.45
C LEU A 13 -3.36 -10.69 -15.02
N PRO A 14 -3.32 -10.15 -16.26
CA PRO A 14 -4.48 -9.51 -16.87
C PRO A 14 -5.74 -10.40 -16.91
N ASP A 15 -5.56 -11.71 -17.13
CA ASP A 15 -6.68 -12.67 -17.18
C ASP A 15 -7.39 -12.80 -15.84
N GLU A 16 -6.66 -12.72 -14.74
CA GLU A 16 -7.23 -12.76 -13.39
C GLU A 16 -8.01 -11.47 -13.11
N ILE A 17 -7.47 -10.30 -13.47
CA ILE A 17 -8.19 -9.02 -13.38
C ILE A 17 -9.48 -9.10 -14.21
N GLN A 18 -9.42 -9.66 -15.42
CA GLN A 18 -10.59 -9.78 -16.29
C GLN A 18 -11.66 -10.71 -15.72
N ARG A 19 -11.26 -11.79 -15.05
CA ARG A 19 -12.18 -12.68 -14.34
C ARG A 19 -12.94 -11.93 -13.25
N TYR A 20 -12.25 -11.22 -12.37
CA TYR A 20 -12.90 -10.45 -11.30
C TYR A 20 -13.72 -9.27 -11.82
N ARG A 21 -13.25 -8.61 -12.90
CA ARG A 21 -14.02 -7.58 -13.60
C ARG A 21 -15.36 -8.13 -14.09
N THR A 22 -15.33 -9.29 -14.74
CA THR A 22 -16.56 -9.93 -15.26
C THR A 22 -17.54 -10.27 -14.13
N VAL A 23 -17.05 -10.77 -12.99
CA VAL A 23 -17.89 -11.05 -11.83
C VAL A 23 -18.51 -9.76 -11.27
N TYR A 24 -17.71 -8.71 -11.13
CA TYR A 24 -18.17 -7.42 -10.60
C TYR A 24 -19.18 -6.73 -11.53
N GLU A 25 -18.91 -6.65 -12.84
CA GLU A 25 -19.81 -5.99 -13.80
C GLU A 25 -21.14 -6.74 -13.92
N LYS A 26 -21.14 -8.08 -13.94
CA LYS A 26 -22.39 -8.87 -13.92
C LYS A 26 -23.19 -8.63 -12.64
N ALA A 27 -22.52 -8.57 -11.49
CA ALA A 27 -23.18 -8.24 -10.24
C ALA A 27 -23.74 -6.81 -10.25
N LYS A 28 -23.04 -5.87 -10.88
CA LYS A 28 -23.49 -4.48 -11.04
C LYS A 28 -24.72 -4.37 -11.94
N GLU A 29 -24.71 -5.04 -13.10
CA GLU A 29 -25.87 -5.11 -14.00
C GLU A 29 -27.10 -5.71 -13.30
N ALA A 30 -26.89 -6.73 -12.45
CA ALA A 30 -27.95 -7.36 -11.68
C ALA A 30 -28.37 -6.58 -10.41
N ASN A 31 -27.74 -5.44 -10.10
CA ASN A 31 -27.91 -4.72 -8.82
C ASN A 31 -27.64 -5.60 -7.57
N GLN A 32 -26.69 -6.53 -7.69
CA GLN A 32 -26.30 -7.51 -6.66
C GLN A 32 -24.82 -7.36 -6.27
N VAL A 33 -24.28 -6.15 -6.32
CA VAL A 33 -22.91 -5.88 -5.86
C VAL A 33 -22.82 -6.14 -4.36
N THR A 34 -21.81 -6.90 -3.95
CA THR A 34 -21.51 -7.18 -2.54
C THR A 34 -20.17 -6.58 -2.19
N ASP A 35 -19.96 -6.25 -0.91
CA ASP A 35 -18.68 -5.71 -0.46
C ASP A 35 -17.53 -6.66 -0.80
N GLN A 36 -17.77 -7.97 -0.70
CA GLN A 36 -16.79 -9.00 -1.01
C GLN A 36 -16.42 -9.03 -2.50
N ASN A 37 -17.38 -8.95 -3.43
CA ASN A 37 -17.08 -9.02 -4.86
C ASN A 37 -16.38 -7.74 -5.34
N LYS A 38 -16.80 -6.59 -4.80
CA LYS A 38 -16.19 -5.28 -5.05
C LYS A 38 -14.77 -5.24 -4.51
N PHE A 39 -14.57 -5.72 -3.28
CA PHE A 39 -13.25 -5.82 -2.66
C PHE A 39 -12.32 -6.74 -3.44
N SER A 40 -12.79 -7.93 -3.84
CA SER A 40 -11.99 -8.89 -4.61
C SER A 40 -11.50 -8.28 -5.92
N PHE A 41 -12.38 -7.54 -6.61
CA PHE A 41 -12.00 -6.83 -7.83
C PHE A 41 -11.01 -5.69 -7.55
N ALA A 42 -11.26 -4.87 -6.53
CA ALA A 42 -10.37 -3.78 -6.14
C ALA A 42 -8.98 -4.28 -5.73
N TYR A 43 -8.91 -5.39 -5.00
CA TYR A 43 -7.67 -6.07 -4.58
C TYR A 43 -6.81 -6.49 -5.77
N CYS A 44 -7.42 -7.02 -6.83
CA CYS A 44 -6.69 -7.34 -8.08
C CYS A 44 -6.21 -6.08 -8.80
N LEU A 45 -7.06 -5.05 -8.87
CA LEU A 45 -6.76 -3.78 -9.54
C LEU A 45 -5.59 -3.04 -8.88
N VAL A 46 -5.55 -2.94 -7.55
CA VAL A 46 -4.44 -2.28 -6.83
C VAL A 46 -3.11 -3.01 -7.00
N ARG A 47 -3.11 -4.25 -7.51
CA ARG A 47 -1.93 -5.06 -7.86
C ARG A 47 -1.67 -5.17 -9.37
N SER A 48 -2.39 -4.41 -10.21
CA SER A 48 -2.18 -4.34 -11.67
C SER A 48 -0.89 -3.61 -12.05
N LYS A 49 -0.28 -3.94 -13.19
CA LYS A 49 0.82 -3.15 -13.80
C LYS A 49 0.34 -1.77 -14.27
N ASN A 50 -0.93 -1.63 -14.62
CA ASN A 50 -1.47 -0.41 -15.19
C ASN A 50 -1.87 0.55 -14.07
N LYS A 51 -1.30 1.77 -14.07
CA LYS A 51 -1.63 2.80 -13.06
C LYS A 51 -3.11 3.21 -13.08
N ASN A 52 -3.79 3.11 -14.22
CA ASN A 52 -5.22 3.41 -14.29
C ASN A 52 -6.06 2.35 -13.56
N ASP A 53 -5.70 1.08 -13.68
CA ASP A 53 -6.33 0.01 -12.89
C ASP A 53 -6.10 0.26 -11.40
N VAL A 54 -4.87 0.60 -10.99
CA VAL A 54 -4.57 0.89 -9.59
C VAL A 54 -5.44 2.04 -9.05
N ARG A 55 -5.59 3.13 -9.81
CA ARG A 55 -6.49 4.24 -9.44
C ARG A 55 -7.94 3.80 -9.33
N GLN A 56 -8.42 2.95 -10.25
CA GLN A 56 -9.76 2.38 -10.18
C GLN A 56 -9.93 1.54 -8.90
N GLY A 57 -8.94 0.70 -8.57
CA GLY A 57 -8.95 -0.11 -7.35
C GLY A 57 -8.99 0.75 -6.08
N LEU A 58 -8.19 1.82 -6.03
CA LEU A 58 -8.22 2.79 -4.92
C LEU A 58 -9.59 3.45 -4.75
N HIS A 59 -10.25 3.83 -5.85
CA HIS A 59 -11.60 4.39 -5.80
C HIS A 59 -12.60 3.40 -5.20
N LEU A 60 -12.60 2.14 -5.67
CA LEU A 60 -13.49 1.10 -5.14
C LEU A 60 -13.24 0.80 -3.66
N LEU A 61 -11.98 0.77 -3.23
CA LEU A 61 -11.62 0.59 -1.81
C LEU A 61 -12.08 1.77 -0.95
N LYS A 62 -11.99 3.00 -1.48
CA LYS A 62 -12.46 4.20 -0.77
C LYS A 62 -13.97 4.17 -0.58
N GLU A 63 -14.72 3.78 -1.61
CA GLU A 63 -16.17 3.60 -1.50
C GLU A 63 -16.53 2.55 -0.44
N LEU A 64 -15.82 1.41 -0.39
CA LEU A 64 -16.01 0.38 0.63
C LEU A 64 -15.69 0.88 2.05
N TYR A 65 -14.63 1.67 2.19
CA TYR A 65 -14.24 2.30 3.45
C TYR A 65 -15.29 3.28 3.97
N ASP A 66 -15.85 4.09 3.08
CA ASP A 66 -16.87 5.09 3.44
C ASP A 66 -18.24 4.45 3.72
N SER A 67 -18.53 3.27 3.14
CA SER A 67 -19.81 2.56 3.34
C SER A 67 -19.83 1.63 4.55
N THR A 68 -18.68 1.13 5.01
CA THR A 68 -18.65 0.16 6.13
C THR A 68 -18.68 0.85 7.50
N ASN A 69 -19.35 0.20 8.46
CA ASN A 69 -19.33 0.59 9.88
C ASN A 69 -18.44 -0.33 10.74
N LYS A 70 -17.81 -1.35 10.14
CA LYS A 70 -16.99 -2.31 10.89
C LYS A 70 -15.53 -1.87 10.91
N ASP A 71 -14.96 -1.76 12.10
CA ASP A 71 -13.58 -1.32 12.27
C ASP A 71 -12.56 -2.32 11.70
N GLU A 72 -12.87 -3.62 11.70
CA GLU A 72 -12.04 -4.64 11.02
C GLU A 72 -11.94 -4.37 9.52
N ASP A 73 -13.09 -4.28 8.83
CA ASP A 73 -13.13 -4.00 7.39
C ASP A 73 -12.43 -2.68 7.05
N LYS A 74 -12.61 -1.63 7.86
CA LYS A 74 -11.91 -0.34 7.67
C LYS A 74 -10.39 -0.48 7.70
N ARG A 75 -9.85 -1.27 8.64
CA ARG A 75 -8.39 -1.50 8.73
C ARG A 75 -7.88 -2.23 7.50
N ASP A 76 -8.60 -3.25 7.03
CA ASP A 76 -8.23 -3.99 5.82
C ASP A 76 -8.25 -3.07 4.60
N TYR A 77 -9.28 -2.24 4.44
CA TYR A 77 -9.35 -1.29 3.32
C TYR A 77 -8.26 -0.23 3.38
N LEU A 78 -7.94 0.31 4.56
CA LEU A 78 -6.81 1.22 4.74
C LEU A 78 -5.47 0.57 4.36
N TYR A 79 -5.29 -0.71 4.68
CA TYR A 79 -4.08 -1.44 4.33
C TYR A 79 -3.92 -1.55 2.81
N TYR A 80 -4.99 -1.88 2.08
CA TYR A 80 -4.94 -1.95 0.61
C TYR A 80 -4.92 -0.58 -0.08
N LEU A 81 -5.50 0.45 0.55
CA LEU A 81 -5.31 1.84 0.11
C LEU A 81 -3.82 2.22 0.21
N ALA A 82 -3.13 1.86 1.29
CA ALA A 82 -1.69 2.09 1.42
C ALA A 82 -0.89 1.37 0.33
N VAL A 83 -1.20 0.10 0.04
CA VAL A 83 -0.57 -0.68 -1.04
C VAL A 83 -0.75 0.02 -2.40
N GLY A 84 -1.98 0.41 -2.75
CA GLY A 84 -2.24 1.05 -4.05
C GLY A 84 -1.56 2.42 -4.18
N ASN A 85 -1.56 3.23 -3.12
CA ASN A 85 -0.88 4.53 -3.11
C ASN A 85 0.64 4.37 -3.25
N ALA A 86 1.24 3.41 -2.53
CA ALA A 86 2.66 3.12 -2.65
C ALA A 86 3.05 2.70 -4.08
N ARG A 87 2.21 1.94 -4.78
CA ARG A 87 2.45 1.54 -6.19
C ARG A 87 2.27 2.69 -7.19
N LEU A 88 1.59 3.77 -6.78
CA LEU A 88 1.54 5.03 -7.54
C LEU A 88 2.67 6.00 -7.18
N ASN A 89 3.57 5.61 -6.26
CA ASN A 89 4.62 6.44 -5.65
C ASN A 89 4.07 7.58 -4.77
N GLU A 90 2.82 7.46 -4.30
CA GLU A 90 2.20 8.37 -3.34
C GLU A 90 2.56 7.95 -1.90
N TYR A 91 3.86 7.92 -1.60
CA TYR A 91 4.40 7.32 -0.38
C TYR A 91 3.90 7.97 0.91
N GLU A 92 3.78 9.29 0.94
CA GLU A 92 3.28 10.01 2.12
C GLU A 92 1.83 9.62 2.44
N THR A 93 0.98 9.51 1.41
CA THR A 93 -0.41 9.09 1.56
C THR A 93 -0.48 7.65 2.05
N ALA A 94 0.34 6.77 1.50
CA ALA A 94 0.41 5.38 1.94
C ALA A 94 0.82 5.26 3.42
N ILE A 95 1.84 6.02 3.85
CA ILE A 95 2.30 6.03 5.24
C ILE A 95 1.22 6.57 6.17
N LYS A 96 0.49 7.63 5.79
CA LYS A 96 -0.63 8.16 6.60
C LYS A 96 -1.71 7.10 6.88
N PHE A 97 -2.05 6.28 5.88
CA PHE A 97 -3.01 5.19 6.09
C PHE A 97 -2.49 4.12 7.04
N LEU A 98 -1.21 3.76 6.94
CA LEU A 98 -0.58 2.80 7.86
C LEU A 98 -0.47 3.35 9.27
N ASP A 99 -0.18 4.63 9.44
CA ASP A 99 -0.17 5.30 10.74
C ASP A 99 -1.55 5.30 11.39
N ALA A 100 -2.62 5.47 10.61
CA ALA A 100 -3.98 5.35 11.13
C ALA A 100 -4.27 3.94 11.66
N ILE A 101 -3.81 2.88 10.97
CA ILE A 101 -3.94 1.49 11.45
C ILE A 101 -3.12 1.29 12.74
N LEU A 102 -1.87 1.74 12.75
CA LEU A 102 -0.95 1.56 13.89
C LEU A 102 -1.34 2.38 15.11
N HIS A 103 -2.05 3.50 14.92
CA HIS A 103 -2.61 4.28 16.02
C HIS A 103 -3.65 3.47 16.81
N VAL A 104 -4.47 2.68 16.11
CA VAL A 104 -5.52 1.84 16.71
C VAL A 104 -4.94 0.49 17.17
N GLN A 105 -4.05 -0.11 16.39
CA GLN A 105 -3.44 -1.40 16.67
C GLN A 105 -1.90 -1.32 16.55
N PRO A 106 -1.20 -0.81 17.58
CA PRO A 106 0.25 -0.63 17.53
C PRO A 106 1.04 -1.91 17.26
N GLY A 107 0.50 -3.07 17.68
CA GLY A 107 1.10 -4.38 17.47
C GLY A 107 0.83 -5.03 16.10
N ASN A 108 0.23 -4.31 15.15
CA ASN A 108 -0.05 -4.85 13.82
C ASN A 108 1.25 -4.99 13.00
N HIS A 109 1.86 -6.18 13.07
CA HIS A 109 3.11 -6.47 12.36
C HIS A 109 2.99 -6.37 10.83
N GLN A 110 1.81 -6.60 10.24
CA GLN A 110 1.62 -6.44 8.80
C GLN A 110 1.75 -4.97 8.39
N ALA A 111 1.07 -4.07 9.09
CA ALA A 111 1.14 -2.62 8.85
C ALA A 111 2.54 -2.06 9.12
N GLN A 112 3.22 -2.50 10.19
CA GLN A 112 4.61 -2.14 10.48
C GLN A 112 5.54 -2.55 9.33
N ASN A 113 5.48 -3.84 8.93
CA ASN A 113 6.33 -4.38 7.86
C ASN A 113 6.10 -3.68 6.51
N LEU A 114 4.85 -3.31 6.20
CA LEU A 114 4.53 -2.58 4.97
C LEU A 114 5.05 -1.14 5.03
N LYS A 115 4.90 -0.46 6.18
CA LYS A 115 5.42 0.90 6.38
C LYS A 115 6.94 0.94 6.23
N ASP A 116 7.64 -0.02 6.80
CA ASP A 116 9.10 -0.15 6.68
C ASP A 116 9.53 -0.38 5.23
N GLU A 117 8.79 -1.22 4.50
CA GLU A 117 9.11 -1.51 3.10
C GLU A 117 8.86 -0.29 2.19
N ILE A 118 7.76 0.42 2.38
CA ILE A 118 7.47 1.67 1.66
C ILE A 118 8.55 2.70 1.95
N THR A 119 8.96 2.83 3.22
CA THR A 119 10.02 3.76 3.63
C THR A 119 11.35 3.40 2.96
N ARG A 120 11.72 2.11 2.92
CA ARG A 120 12.93 1.65 2.20
C ARG A 120 12.89 1.98 0.71
N ARG A 121 11.74 1.77 0.06
CA ARG A 121 11.56 2.10 -1.37
C ARG A 121 11.67 3.59 -1.64
N MET A 122 11.00 4.39 -0.82
CA MET A 122 11.08 5.85 -0.86
C MET A 122 12.53 6.33 -0.75
N THR A 123 13.31 5.82 0.22
CA THR A 123 14.74 6.15 0.34
C THR A 123 15.57 5.71 -0.86
N ARG A 124 15.35 4.49 -1.39
CA ARG A 124 16.06 3.97 -2.57
C ARG A 124 15.82 4.82 -3.81
N GLU A 125 14.61 5.34 -3.98
CA GLU A 125 14.24 6.22 -5.09
C GLU A 125 14.66 7.68 -4.89
N GLY A 126 15.37 7.99 -3.79
CA GLY A 126 15.86 9.34 -3.50
C GLY A 126 14.75 10.31 -3.06
N TYR A 127 13.56 9.81 -2.71
CA TYR A 127 12.49 10.62 -2.14
C TYR A 127 12.87 11.01 -0.71
N ILE A 128 13.28 12.26 -0.52
CA ILE A 128 13.47 12.89 0.78
C ILE A 128 12.24 13.76 1.06
N GLY A 129 11.21 13.18 1.65
CA GLY A 129 10.05 13.91 2.14
C GLY A 129 10.36 14.63 3.47
N ALA A 130 9.77 15.80 3.70
CA ALA A 130 10.10 16.68 4.82
C ALA A 130 9.64 16.19 6.22
N GLY A 131 9.00 15.01 6.32
CA GLY A 131 8.36 14.55 7.56
C GLY A 131 8.67 13.13 8.02
N ILE A 132 9.52 12.38 7.31
CA ILE A 132 9.81 10.98 7.67
C ILE A 132 11.14 10.90 8.40
N ALA A 133 11.06 10.86 9.74
CA ALA A 133 12.22 10.58 10.59
C ALA A 133 12.66 9.13 10.36
N VAL A 134 13.82 8.97 9.72
CA VAL A 134 14.47 7.68 9.53
C VAL A 134 14.98 7.21 10.89
N GLY A 135 14.14 6.48 11.62
CA GLY A 135 14.49 5.90 12.92
C GLY A 135 15.54 4.80 12.78
N ALA A 136 16.73 5.07 13.31
CA ALA A 136 17.75 4.13 13.82
C ALA A 136 17.86 2.73 13.18
N GLY A 137 18.00 2.64 11.85
CA GLY A 137 18.27 1.35 11.19
C GLY A 137 18.62 1.41 9.70
N ALA A 138 18.66 2.59 9.09
CA ALA A 138 19.03 2.74 7.68
C ALA A 138 20.56 2.76 7.51
N LEU A 139 21.16 1.58 7.66
CA LEU A 139 22.47 1.29 7.09
C LEU A 139 22.35 1.35 5.56
N LEU A 140 22.94 2.41 4.98
CA LEU A 140 23.64 2.46 3.70
C LEU A 140 23.18 1.51 2.58
N VAL A 141 22.53 2.01 1.53
CA VAL A 141 22.89 1.68 0.14
C VAL A 141 22.46 2.82 -0.80
N GLY A 142 23.44 3.50 -1.39
CA GLY A 142 23.23 4.51 -2.44
C GLY A 142 24.50 5.31 -2.69
N GLY A 143 25.55 4.66 -3.21
CA GLY A 143 26.87 5.25 -3.38
C GLY A 143 26.92 6.41 -4.38
N LEU A 144 27.42 7.55 -3.92
CA LEU A 144 28.47 8.42 -4.51
C LEU A 144 28.27 9.88 -4.07
N ALA A 145 28.64 10.19 -2.82
CA ALA A 145 29.13 11.52 -2.45
C ALA A 145 29.86 11.42 -1.11
N ALA A 146 31.03 12.03 -1.05
CA ALA A 146 31.98 11.97 0.04
C ALA A 146 31.43 12.57 1.34
N ALA A 147 31.75 11.93 2.46
CA ALA A 147 32.41 12.57 3.60
C ALA A 147 32.62 11.53 4.70
N THR A 148 33.87 11.13 4.90
CA THR A 148 34.35 10.53 6.14
C THR A 148 34.04 11.49 7.28
N ILE A 149 33.17 11.10 8.21
CA ILE A 149 33.20 11.66 9.56
C ILE A 149 33.61 10.54 10.51
N ALA A 150 34.91 10.48 10.71
CA ALA A 150 35.47 9.99 11.95
C ALA A 150 34.89 10.84 13.09
N LEU A 151 34.14 10.22 13.99
CA LEU A 151 33.92 10.76 15.33
C LEU A 151 34.24 9.67 16.34
N LEU A 152 35.55 9.47 16.50
CA LEU A 152 36.14 9.18 17.80
C LEU A 152 35.97 10.41 18.70
N LYS A 153 35.29 10.24 19.83
CA LYS A 153 35.48 10.93 21.12
C LYS A 153 34.31 10.53 22.04
N LYS A 154 34.47 10.21 23.31
CA LYS A 154 35.61 10.17 24.24
C LYS A 154 35.19 9.26 25.38
#